data_AF-A0A9D4Q5Y8-F1
#
_entry.id   AF-A0A9D4Q5Y8-F1
#
_cell.length_a   1.000
_cell.length_b   1.000
_cell.length_c   1.000
_cell.angle_alpha   90.00
_cell.angle_beta   90.00
_cell.angle_gamma   90.00
#
_symmetry.space_group_name_H-M   'P 1'
#
loop_
_entity.id
_entity.type
_entity.pdbx_description
1 polymer ?
#
loop_
_entity_poly.entity_id
_entity_poly.type
_entity_poly.pdbx_seq_one_letter_code
_entity_poly.pdbx_strand_id
1 'polypeptide(L)'
;MELAQQASTVLLWPFTSFYQTYLWCTSFADRRTEDWLLVKSPIPMLLIIAAYLCVVRYGPRIMASRPPFQLKPFLVIYNFAVAGLNLYIAIEILYCITKRRYSWLCQLVDYSDNPLEIRIARALWWYYMSKLIELMDTVFFVLRKKDNQLTYLHVYHHSTMFFFWWIGIRWVAGGSAAPGPSINCLVHVLMYSYYGLTALGPSVQKYLWWKKHLTLIQLVQFCIGLGFGINAIFSGCKFTRWMQYAFIVYAFSFLVLFGNFYIHAYRSRYQAKASKAKQLGELSQEDSDSIDKQYLLPSLSTMCFPEGVMDSDFKKRD
;
A
#
# COMPACT_ATOMS: atom_id res chain seq x y z
N MET A 1 -38.09 33.21 29.03
CA MET A 1 -36.64 33.50 28.92
C MET A 1 -35.81 32.32 29.41
N GLU A 2 -36.11 31.77 30.60
CA GLU A 2 -35.44 30.56 31.14
C GLU A 2 -35.54 29.31 30.24
N LEU A 3 -36.73 28.99 29.69
CA LEU A 3 -36.88 27.83 28.80
C LEU A 3 -36.05 27.94 27.51
N ALA A 4 -35.87 29.14 26.96
CA ALA A 4 -35.03 29.37 25.80
C ALA A 4 -33.54 29.20 26.15
N GLN A 5 -33.13 29.62 27.34
CA GLN A 5 -31.75 29.49 27.84
C GLN A 5 -31.41 28.02 28.19
N GLN A 6 -32.39 27.26 28.67
CA GLN A 6 -32.29 25.84 28.98
C GLN A 6 -32.28 24.96 27.71
N ALA A 7 -33.10 25.31 26.70
CA ALA A 7 -33.04 24.68 25.37
C ALA A 7 -31.72 24.97 24.65
N SER A 8 -31.20 26.22 24.75
CA SER A 8 -29.90 26.59 24.18
C SER A 8 -28.75 25.81 24.81
N THR A 9 -28.79 25.60 26.12
CA THR A 9 -27.75 24.83 26.82
C THR A 9 -27.81 23.36 26.46
N VAL A 10 -28.98 22.73 26.30
CA VAL A 10 -29.10 21.32 25.89
C VAL A 10 -28.66 21.10 24.43
N LEU A 11 -29.03 22.01 23.51
CA LEU A 11 -28.64 21.92 22.10
C LEU A 11 -27.13 22.16 21.87
N LEU A 12 -26.53 23.05 22.65
CA LEU A 12 -25.10 23.37 22.55
C LEU A 12 -24.22 22.46 23.41
N TRP A 13 -24.78 21.71 24.37
CA TRP A 13 -24.04 20.83 25.27
C TRP A 13 -23.10 19.84 24.56
N PRO A 14 -23.48 19.17 23.45
CA PRO A 14 -22.58 18.28 22.73
C PRO A 14 -21.41 19.03 22.10
N PHE A 15 -21.67 20.22 21.54
CA PHE A 15 -20.66 21.07 20.91
C PHE A 15 -19.70 21.65 21.94
N THR A 16 -20.21 22.15 23.07
CA THR A 16 -19.37 22.65 24.16
C THR A 16 -18.55 21.52 24.77
N SER A 17 -19.14 20.33 24.98
CA SER A 17 -18.42 19.18 25.54
C SER A 17 -17.32 18.67 24.60
N PHE A 18 -17.60 18.61 23.30
CA PHE A 18 -16.60 18.27 22.29
C PHE A 18 -15.48 19.30 22.23
N TYR A 19 -15.81 20.59 22.23
CA TYR A 19 -14.84 21.67 22.21
C TYR A 19 -13.96 21.68 23.45
N GLN A 20 -14.52 21.46 24.65
CA GLN A 20 -13.76 21.35 25.89
C GLN A 20 -12.84 20.13 25.88
N THR A 21 -13.31 18.99 25.34
CA THR A 21 -12.48 17.79 25.18
C THR A 21 -11.34 18.04 24.19
N TYR A 22 -11.61 18.74 23.08
CA TYR A 22 -10.58 19.15 22.13
C TYR A 22 -9.53 20.04 22.80
N LEU A 23 -9.95 21.07 23.55
CA LEU A 23 -9.04 21.95 24.29
C LEU A 23 -8.18 21.16 25.28
N TRP A 24 -8.78 20.25 26.04
CA TRP A 24 -8.08 19.35 26.95
C TRP A 24 -7.08 18.43 26.23
N CYS A 25 -7.44 17.86 25.08
CA CYS A 25 -6.50 17.07 24.29
C CYS A 25 -5.33 17.93 23.78
N THR A 26 -5.61 19.15 23.33
CA THR A 26 -4.57 20.06 22.83
C THR A 26 -3.65 20.59 23.91
N SER A 27 -4.03 20.57 25.19
CA SER A 27 -3.12 20.98 26.28
C SER A 27 -1.94 20.04 26.46
N PHE A 28 -2.03 18.80 25.97
CA PHE A 28 -0.94 17.82 25.95
C PHE A 28 -0.18 17.78 24.61
N ALA A 29 -0.50 18.67 23.67
CA ALA A 29 0.17 18.69 22.38
C ALA A 29 1.64 19.08 22.51
N ASP A 30 2.45 18.57 21.59
CA ASP A 30 3.87 18.91 21.50
C ASP A 30 4.02 20.36 21.02
N ARG A 31 4.49 21.22 21.92
CA ARG A 31 4.69 22.66 21.63
C ARG A 31 5.71 22.90 20.52
N ARG A 32 6.66 21.97 20.32
CA ARG A 32 7.76 22.13 19.35
C ARG A 32 7.25 22.12 17.90
N THR A 33 6.13 21.45 17.65
CA THR A 33 5.56 21.26 16.31
C THR A 33 4.32 22.11 16.06
N GLU A 34 3.87 22.89 17.04
CA GLU A 34 2.58 23.58 17.03
C GLU A 34 2.39 24.50 15.82
N ASP A 35 3.40 25.32 15.52
CA ASP A 35 3.36 26.29 14.43
C ASP A 35 3.81 25.71 13.09
N TRP A 36 4.07 24.40 13.02
CA TRP A 36 4.45 23.77 11.77
C TRP A 36 3.25 23.63 10.85
N LEU A 37 3.53 23.72 9.55
CA LEU A 37 2.51 23.69 8.51
C LEU A 37 1.64 22.43 8.64
N LEU A 38 0.31 22.64 8.61
CA LEU A 38 -0.75 21.63 8.76
C LEU A 38 -0.81 20.90 10.12
N VAL A 39 -0.09 21.34 11.16
CA VAL A 39 -0.11 20.68 12.49
C VAL A 39 -1.09 21.35 13.46
N LYS A 40 -1.17 22.69 13.44
CA LYS A 40 -1.91 23.50 14.43
C LYS A 40 -3.36 23.08 14.68
N SER A 41 -4.07 22.69 13.63
CA SER A 41 -5.50 22.36 13.68
C SER A 41 -5.79 21.09 12.88
N PRO A 42 -6.78 20.28 13.28
CA PRO A 42 -7.23 19.13 12.49
C PRO A 42 -7.98 19.55 11.22
N ILE A 43 -8.49 20.78 11.15
CA ILE A 43 -9.40 21.20 10.07
C ILE A 43 -8.76 21.06 8.68
N PRO A 44 -7.55 21.59 8.42
CA PRO A 44 -6.92 21.43 7.10
C PRO A 44 -6.71 19.96 6.71
N MET A 45 -6.30 19.12 7.67
CA MET A 45 -6.12 17.69 7.46
C MET A 45 -7.45 17.01 7.08
N LEU A 46 -8.53 17.31 7.80
CA LEU A 46 -9.86 16.75 7.51
C LEU A 46 -10.39 17.19 6.14
N LEU A 47 -10.20 18.45 5.78
CA LEU A 47 -10.59 18.97 4.47
C LEU A 47 -9.81 18.31 3.33
N ILE A 48 -8.52 18.06 3.51
CA ILE A 48 -7.70 17.33 2.54
C ILE A 48 -8.20 15.89 2.38
N ILE A 49 -8.50 15.18 3.47
CA ILE A 49 -9.05 13.82 3.40
C ILE A 49 -10.43 13.82 2.72
N ALA A 50 -11.29 14.78 3.04
CA ALA A 50 -12.59 14.91 2.38
C ALA A 50 -12.43 15.15 0.87
N ALA A 51 -11.54 16.07 0.48
CA ALA A 51 -11.23 16.33 -0.92
C ALA A 51 -10.66 15.09 -1.62
N TYR A 52 -9.76 14.36 -0.96
CA TYR A 52 -9.21 13.09 -1.44
C TYR A 52 -10.30 12.05 -1.70
N LEU A 53 -11.22 11.85 -0.75
CA LEU A 53 -12.33 10.91 -0.90
C LEU A 53 -13.31 11.35 -1.99
N CYS A 54 -13.53 12.66 -2.17
CA CYS A 54 -14.27 13.19 -3.30
C CYS A 54 -13.60 12.86 -4.64
N VAL A 55 -12.27 12.98 -4.75
CA VAL A 55 -11.53 12.58 -5.95
C VAL A 55 -11.67 11.07 -6.21
N VAL A 56 -11.55 10.23 -5.18
CA VAL A 56 -11.76 8.77 -5.31
C VAL A 56 -13.18 8.46 -5.80
N ARG A 57 -14.19 9.16 -5.28
CA ARG A 57 -15.61 8.89 -5.55
C ARG A 57 -16.10 9.41 -6.88
N TYR A 58 -15.70 10.63 -7.25
CA TYR A 58 -16.21 11.36 -8.41
C TYR A 58 -15.22 11.42 -9.57
N GLY A 59 -13.92 11.33 -9.29
CA GLY A 59 -12.86 11.39 -10.29
C GLY A 59 -13.02 10.36 -11.43
N PRO A 60 -13.21 9.06 -11.15
CA PRO A 60 -13.43 8.06 -12.18
C PRO A 60 -14.64 8.36 -13.08
N ARG A 61 -15.71 8.93 -12.51
CA ARG A 61 -16.92 9.31 -13.27
C ARG A 61 -16.66 10.48 -14.21
N ILE A 62 -15.94 11.50 -13.73
CA ILE A 62 -15.55 12.65 -14.55
C ILE A 62 -14.61 12.20 -15.68
N MET A 63 -13.71 11.26 -15.40
CA MET A 63 -12.79 10.70 -16.38
C MET A 63 -13.44 9.68 -17.33
N ALA A 64 -14.68 9.25 -17.07
CA ALA A 64 -15.37 8.28 -17.92
C ALA A 64 -15.54 8.82 -19.35
N SER A 65 -15.92 10.09 -19.50
CA SER A 65 -16.10 10.79 -20.78
C SER A 65 -14.82 11.40 -21.36
N ARG A 66 -13.66 11.20 -20.73
CA ARG A 66 -12.38 11.78 -21.15
C ARG A 66 -11.35 10.70 -21.52
N PRO A 67 -10.42 10.99 -22.44
CA PRO A 67 -9.28 10.11 -22.70
C PRO A 67 -8.30 10.11 -21.50
N PRO A 68 -7.55 9.01 -21.27
CA PRO A 68 -6.55 8.95 -20.21
C PRO A 68 -5.38 9.91 -20.47
N PHE A 69 -4.92 10.62 -19.44
CA PHE A 69 -3.82 11.58 -19.56
C PHE A 69 -2.46 10.87 -19.73
N GLN A 70 -1.61 11.40 -20.60
CA GLN A 70 -0.24 10.93 -20.82
C GLN A 70 0.74 11.63 -19.86
N LEU A 71 0.90 11.07 -18.66
CA LEU A 71 1.69 11.69 -17.58
C LEU A 71 3.07 11.04 -17.37
N LYS A 72 3.62 10.30 -18.36
CA LYS A 72 4.82 9.47 -18.14
C LYS A 72 6.04 10.25 -17.61
N PRO A 73 6.50 11.37 -18.24
CA PRO A 73 7.69 12.09 -17.76
C PRO A 73 7.48 12.65 -16.35
N PHE A 74 6.28 13.18 -16.11
CA PHE A 74 5.88 13.69 -14.81
C PHE A 74 5.92 12.59 -13.73
N LEU A 75 5.39 11.41 -14.03
CA LEU A 75 5.41 10.28 -13.10
C LEU A 75 6.83 9.80 -12.79
N VAL A 76 7.74 9.80 -13.77
CA VAL A 76 9.14 9.45 -13.53
C VAL A 76 9.75 10.41 -12.50
N ILE A 77 9.62 11.72 -12.74
CA ILE A 77 10.13 12.76 -11.84
C ILE A 77 9.50 12.65 -10.45
N TYR A 78 8.18 12.53 -10.39
CA TYR A 78 7.43 12.39 -9.15
C TYR A 78 7.89 11.18 -8.33
N ASN A 79 7.97 10.00 -8.94
CA ASN A 79 8.36 8.78 -8.21
C ASN A 79 9.80 8.88 -7.68
N PHE A 80 10.75 9.41 -8.47
CA PHE A 80 12.13 9.59 -7.98
C PHE A 80 12.24 10.69 -6.93
N ALA A 81 11.46 11.76 -7.02
CA ALA A 81 11.41 12.81 -6.00
C ALA A 81 10.86 12.26 -4.67
N VAL A 82 9.78 11.47 -4.72
CA VAL A 82 9.22 10.83 -3.52
C VAL A 82 10.18 9.79 -2.94
N ALA A 83 10.91 9.04 -3.79
CA ALA A 83 11.98 8.15 -3.32
C ALA A 83 13.10 8.94 -2.63
N GLY A 84 13.55 10.05 -3.21
CA GLY A 84 14.57 10.93 -2.61
C GLY A 84 14.13 11.54 -1.27
N LEU A 85 12.88 11.98 -1.18
CA LEU A 85 12.29 12.48 0.07
C LEU A 85 12.29 11.40 1.16
N ASN A 86 11.83 10.19 0.84
CA ASN A 86 11.84 9.08 1.79
C ASN A 86 13.27 8.69 2.20
N LEU A 87 14.24 8.73 1.28
CA LEU A 87 15.64 8.47 1.62
C LEU A 87 16.18 9.52 2.60
N TYR A 88 15.91 10.80 2.34
CA TYR A 88 16.28 11.90 3.23
C TYR A 88 15.70 11.68 4.64
N ILE A 89 14.38 11.43 4.74
CA ILE A 89 13.71 11.19 6.02
C ILE A 89 14.33 10.00 6.76
N ALA A 90 14.57 8.88 6.07
CA ALA A 90 15.18 7.70 6.68
C ALA A 90 16.56 8.01 7.24
N ILE A 91 17.42 8.70 6.47
CA ILE A 91 18.77 9.08 6.90
C ILE A 91 18.70 9.99 8.13
N GLU A 92 17.84 11.01 8.11
CA GLU A 92 17.68 11.95 9.22
C GLU A 92 17.27 11.25 10.52
N ILE A 93 16.25 10.38 10.46
CA ILE A 93 15.79 9.62 11.62
C ILE A 93 16.89 8.67 12.10
N LEU A 94 17.43 7.83 11.21
CA LEU A 94 18.44 6.83 11.56
C LEU A 94 19.71 7.46 12.15
N TYR A 95 20.15 8.59 11.58
CA TYR A 95 21.29 9.35 12.11
C TYR A 95 21.01 9.83 13.53
N CYS A 96 19.87 10.48 13.77
CA CYS A 96 19.56 11.07 15.06
C CYS A 96 19.32 10.01 16.14
N ILE A 97 18.55 8.95 15.85
CA ILE A 97 18.29 7.87 16.81
C ILE A 97 19.59 7.15 17.19
N THR A 98 20.52 6.98 16.23
CA THR A 98 21.83 6.36 16.50
C THR A 98 22.69 7.27 17.37
N LYS A 99 22.76 8.57 17.05
CA LYS A 99 23.51 9.54 17.86
C LYS A 99 22.96 9.68 19.28
N ARG A 100 21.64 9.58 19.44
CA ARG A 100 20.95 9.62 20.74
C ARG A 100 20.94 8.28 21.47
N ARG A 101 21.44 7.20 20.84
CA ARG A 101 21.41 5.82 21.36
C ARG A 101 20.00 5.41 21.80
N TYR A 102 19.01 5.72 20.96
CA TYR A 102 17.63 5.33 21.19
C TYR A 102 17.51 3.81 21.36
N SER A 103 16.68 3.41 22.33
CA SER A 103 16.17 2.04 22.36
C SER A 103 15.14 1.88 21.25
N TRP A 104 15.36 0.91 20.35
CA TRP A 104 14.43 0.59 19.27
C TRP A 104 13.11 0.01 19.79
N LEU A 105 13.13 -0.59 20.98
CA LEU A 105 11.99 -1.28 21.58
C LEU A 105 11.10 -0.34 22.39
N CYS A 106 11.71 0.51 23.22
CA CYS A 106 10.97 1.46 24.07
C CYS A 106 11.78 2.72 24.29
N GLN A 107 11.34 3.83 23.69
CA GLN A 107 11.91 5.14 23.85
C GLN A 107 10.80 6.16 24.10
N LEU A 108 10.92 6.90 25.20
CA LEU A 108 10.00 8.00 25.47
C LEU A 108 10.34 9.20 24.58
N VAL A 109 9.33 10.02 24.32
CA VAL A 109 9.53 11.29 23.62
C VAL A 109 10.25 12.25 24.57
N ASP A 110 11.38 12.79 24.11
CA ASP A 110 12.05 13.90 24.76
C ASP A 110 11.48 15.20 24.16
N TYR A 111 10.72 15.95 24.95
CA TYR A 111 10.06 17.21 24.55
C TYR A 111 10.95 18.45 24.73
N SER A 112 12.26 18.28 24.98
CA SER A 112 13.20 19.40 25.03
C SER A 112 13.52 19.95 23.64
N ASP A 113 14.13 21.14 23.64
CA ASP A 113 14.69 21.79 22.45
C ASP A 113 16.07 21.24 22.05
N ASN A 114 16.39 20.00 22.47
CA ASN A 114 17.62 19.36 22.05
C ASN A 114 17.69 19.32 20.51
N PRO A 115 18.81 19.74 19.88
CA PRO A 115 18.89 19.88 18.43
C PRO A 115 18.65 18.57 17.68
N LEU A 116 19.01 17.42 18.27
CA LEU A 116 18.76 16.10 17.67
C LEU A 116 17.29 15.70 17.80
N GLU A 117 16.61 16.04 18.89
CA GLU A 117 15.18 15.73 19.09
C GLU A 117 14.31 16.60 18.18
N ILE A 118 14.63 17.89 18.04
CA ILE A 118 13.99 18.78 17.06
C ILE A 118 14.22 18.28 15.63
N ARG A 119 15.40 17.75 15.33
CA ARG A 119 15.70 17.15 14.02
C ARG A 119 14.89 15.88 13.76
N ILE A 120 14.71 15.01 14.76
CA ILE A 120 13.80 13.87 14.70
C ILE A 120 12.37 14.34 14.45
N ALA A 121 11.88 15.30 15.23
CA ALA A 121 10.54 15.85 15.06
C ALA A 121 10.34 16.42 13.63
N ARG A 122 11.31 17.18 13.11
CA ARG A 122 11.28 17.70 11.73
C ARG A 122 11.26 16.61 10.67
N ALA A 123 12.04 15.54 10.86
CA ALA A 123 12.01 14.39 9.96
C ALA A 123 10.66 13.66 9.99
N LEU A 124 10.04 13.53 11.17
CA LEU A 124 8.68 12.99 11.32
C LEU A 124 7.61 13.91 10.72
N TRP A 125 7.81 15.22 10.77
CA TRP A 125 6.94 16.16 10.06
C TRP A 125 7.08 16.01 8.54
N TRP A 126 8.31 15.86 8.02
CA TRP A 126 8.52 15.54 6.61
C TRP A 126 7.91 14.19 6.22
N TYR A 127 7.91 13.21 7.12
CA TYR A 127 7.19 11.96 6.93
C TYR A 127 5.66 12.16 6.87
N TYR A 128 5.10 13.01 7.75
CA TYR A 128 3.70 13.40 7.67
C TYR A 128 3.37 14.11 6.33
N MET A 129 4.21 15.07 5.92
CA MET A 129 4.09 15.74 4.62
C MET A 129 4.25 14.77 3.44
N SER A 130 5.10 13.74 3.55
CA SER A 130 5.23 12.76 2.49
C SER A 130 3.93 12.00 2.28
N LYS A 131 3.18 11.65 3.35
CA LYS A 131 1.85 11.04 3.19
C LYS A 131 0.86 11.93 2.44
N LEU A 132 0.94 13.26 2.61
CA LEU A 132 0.15 14.22 1.82
C LEU A 132 0.51 14.15 0.33
N ILE A 133 1.81 14.17 0.03
CA ILE A 133 2.31 14.08 -1.35
C ILE A 133 1.87 12.75 -1.99
N GLU A 134 1.97 11.65 -1.24
CA GLU A 134 1.58 10.30 -1.69
C GLU A 134 0.07 10.18 -1.98
N LEU A 135 -0.79 11.08 -1.47
CA LEU A 135 -2.20 11.13 -1.91
C LEU A 135 -2.33 11.36 -3.42
N MET A 136 -1.33 12.01 -4.05
CA MET A 136 -1.30 12.25 -5.49
C MET A 136 -1.20 10.97 -6.32
N ASP A 137 -0.72 9.85 -5.76
CA ASP A 137 -0.72 8.54 -6.43
C ASP A 137 -2.14 8.19 -6.91
N THR A 138 -3.12 8.47 -6.06
CA THR A 138 -4.53 8.23 -6.33
C THR A 138 -5.05 9.13 -7.44
N VAL A 139 -4.64 10.40 -7.44
CA VAL A 139 -4.98 11.36 -8.50
C VAL A 139 -4.43 10.86 -9.84
N PHE A 140 -3.19 10.38 -9.88
CA PHE A 140 -2.60 9.83 -11.11
C PHE A 140 -3.29 8.55 -11.58
N PHE A 141 -3.75 7.67 -10.68
CA PHE A 141 -4.54 6.50 -11.06
C PHE A 141 -5.84 6.90 -11.75
N VAL A 142 -6.57 7.86 -11.17
CA VAL A 142 -7.82 8.39 -11.73
C VAL A 142 -7.57 9.04 -13.10
N LEU A 143 -6.62 9.96 -13.21
CA LEU A 143 -6.33 10.68 -14.45
C LEU A 143 -5.85 9.75 -15.58
N ARG A 144 -5.24 8.61 -15.24
CA ARG A 144 -4.76 7.61 -16.22
C ARG A 144 -5.77 6.49 -16.48
N LYS A 145 -6.96 6.55 -15.87
CA LYS A 145 -8.01 5.51 -15.93
C LYS A 145 -7.44 4.13 -15.54
N LYS A 146 -6.68 4.09 -14.44
CA LYS A 146 -6.11 2.87 -13.83
C LYS A 146 -6.93 2.45 -12.62
N ASP A 147 -8.22 2.26 -12.83
CA ASP A 147 -9.20 1.97 -11.76
C ASP A 147 -8.88 0.65 -11.03
N ASN A 148 -8.20 -0.29 -11.71
CA ASN A 148 -7.70 -1.53 -11.10
C ASN A 148 -6.63 -1.31 -10.02
N GLN A 149 -5.96 -0.14 -10.00
CA GLN A 149 -5.02 0.25 -8.97
C GLN A 149 -5.71 0.97 -7.79
N LEU A 150 -6.91 1.50 -8.01
CA LEU A 150 -7.74 2.17 -6.99
C LEU A 150 -8.48 1.16 -6.12
N THR A 151 -7.72 0.33 -5.41
CA THR A 151 -8.27 -0.73 -4.54
C THR A 151 -8.72 -0.18 -3.18
N TYR A 152 -9.57 -0.92 -2.47
CA TYR A 152 -9.94 -0.61 -1.09
C TYR A 152 -8.69 -0.47 -0.19
N LEU A 153 -7.74 -1.40 -0.31
CA LEU A 153 -6.49 -1.36 0.46
C LEU A 153 -5.72 -0.05 0.24
N HIS A 154 -5.64 0.40 -1.01
CA HIS A 154 -4.97 1.66 -1.38
C HIS A 154 -5.66 2.85 -0.72
N VAL A 155 -6.98 2.99 -0.91
CA VAL A 155 -7.74 4.13 -0.39
C VAL A 155 -7.76 4.14 1.14
N TYR A 156 -7.95 2.98 1.76
CA TYR A 156 -7.86 2.81 3.22
C TYR A 156 -6.50 3.30 3.71
N HIS A 157 -5.40 2.76 3.18
CA HIS A 157 -4.05 3.14 3.61
C HIS A 157 -3.75 4.63 3.46
N HIS A 158 -3.97 5.20 2.29
CA HIS A 158 -3.57 6.59 2.02
C HIS A 158 -4.39 7.59 2.85
N SER A 159 -5.70 7.34 3.05
CA SER A 159 -6.53 8.20 3.88
C SER A 159 -6.18 8.08 5.38
N THR A 160 -6.04 6.85 5.90
CA THR A 160 -5.78 6.64 7.33
C THR A 160 -4.35 6.99 7.74
N MET A 161 -3.35 6.75 6.89
CA MET A 161 -1.96 7.13 7.20
C MET A 161 -1.82 8.64 7.39
N PHE A 162 -2.41 9.44 6.49
CA PHE A 162 -2.35 10.89 6.62
C PHE A 162 -3.05 11.38 7.89
N PHE A 163 -4.20 10.78 8.24
CA PHE A 163 -4.92 11.06 9.49
C PHE A 163 -4.10 10.71 10.74
N PHE A 164 -3.60 9.48 10.83
CA PHE A 164 -2.88 9.01 12.02
C PHE A 164 -1.56 9.73 12.21
N TRP A 165 -0.87 10.13 11.13
CA TRP A 165 0.38 10.87 11.25
C TRP A 165 0.20 12.33 11.63
N TRP A 166 -0.97 12.94 11.35
CA TRP A 166 -1.33 14.23 11.93
C TRP A 166 -1.43 14.14 13.47
N ILE A 167 -2.03 13.06 13.99
CA ILE A 167 -2.05 12.79 15.43
C ILE A 167 -0.62 12.53 15.94
N GLY A 168 0.16 11.71 15.24
CA GLY A 168 1.55 11.43 15.60
C GLY A 168 2.38 12.69 15.78
N ILE A 169 2.37 13.59 14.80
CA ILE A 169 3.19 14.81 14.83
C ILE A 169 2.69 15.85 15.84
N ARG A 170 1.38 15.88 16.13
CA ARG A 170 0.79 16.84 17.07
C ARG A 170 1.06 16.47 18.54
N TRP A 171 1.20 15.20 18.88
CA TRP A 171 1.35 14.76 20.28
C TRP A 171 2.65 14.00 20.59
N VAL A 172 3.22 13.24 19.65
CA VAL A 172 4.34 12.32 19.92
C VAL A 172 5.41 12.39 18.82
N ALA A 173 5.93 13.59 18.55
CA ALA A 173 6.94 13.85 17.53
C ALA A 173 8.35 13.34 17.93
N GLY A 174 8.50 12.05 18.24
CA GLY A 174 9.77 11.42 18.60
C GLY A 174 9.64 10.08 19.31
N GLY A 175 10.70 9.65 20.00
CA GLY A 175 10.70 8.42 20.79
C GLY A 175 10.37 7.16 19.96
N SER A 176 9.58 6.25 20.54
CA SER A 176 9.12 5.00 19.91
C SER A 176 8.29 5.20 18.64
N ALA A 177 7.84 6.43 18.34
CA ALA A 177 7.19 6.73 17.06
C ALA A 177 8.18 6.84 15.89
N ALA A 178 9.49 7.00 16.13
CA ALA A 178 10.48 7.26 15.08
C ALA A 178 10.98 6.01 14.31
N PRO A 179 11.22 4.84 14.96
CA PRO A 179 11.74 3.66 14.26
C PRO A 179 10.83 3.15 13.13
N GLY A 180 9.51 3.11 13.33
CA GLY A 180 8.55 2.63 12.32
C GLY A 180 8.63 3.40 10.99
N PRO A 181 8.51 4.74 10.99
CA PRO A 181 8.73 5.60 9.83
C PRO A 181 10.07 5.40 9.15
N SER A 182 11.15 5.19 9.91
CA SER A 182 12.47 4.99 9.31
C SER A 182 12.50 3.74 8.43
N ILE A 183 11.92 2.63 8.91
CA ILE A 183 11.79 1.38 8.14
C ILE A 183 10.82 1.59 6.97
N ASN A 184 9.67 2.24 7.20
CA ASN A 184 8.70 2.52 6.14
C ASN A 184 9.31 3.33 5.00
N CYS A 185 10.09 4.36 5.33
CA CYS A 185 10.79 5.19 4.35
C CYS A 185 11.77 4.37 3.53
N LEU A 186 12.57 3.50 4.14
CA LEU A 186 13.50 2.62 3.40
C LEU A 186 12.75 1.71 2.42
N VAL A 187 11.60 1.15 2.82
CA VAL A 187 10.76 0.35 1.92
C VAL A 187 10.12 1.22 0.83
N HIS A 188 9.70 2.45 1.16
CA HIS A 188 9.18 3.40 0.19
C HIS A 188 10.22 3.84 -0.84
N VAL A 189 11.50 3.97 -0.47
CA VAL A 189 12.60 4.19 -1.43
C VAL A 189 12.60 3.09 -2.49
N LEU A 190 12.52 1.82 -2.07
CA LEU A 190 12.50 0.68 -3.00
C LEU A 190 11.22 0.67 -3.85
N MET A 191 10.07 0.91 -3.23
CA MET A 191 8.76 0.91 -3.91
C MET A 191 8.66 2.03 -4.96
N TYR A 192 8.97 3.27 -4.59
CA TYR A 192 8.89 4.40 -5.51
C TYR A 192 9.98 4.34 -6.59
N SER A 193 11.17 3.83 -6.28
CA SER A 193 12.17 3.53 -7.31
C SER A 193 11.64 2.51 -8.33
N TYR A 194 10.98 1.45 -7.87
CA TYR A 194 10.33 0.48 -8.76
C TYR A 194 9.24 1.11 -9.63
N TYR A 195 8.40 2.00 -9.06
CA TYR A 195 7.38 2.72 -9.84
C TYR A 195 7.97 3.70 -10.85
N GLY A 196 9.03 4.42 -10.48
CA GLY A 196 9.78 5.29 -11.40
C GLY A 196 10.37 4.51 -12.56
N LEU A 197 11.02 3.38 -12.30
CA LEU A 197 11.55 2.49 -13.33
C LEU A 197 10.45 1.88 -14.21
N THR A 198 9.31 1.52 -13.63
CA THR A 198 8.15 1.01 -14.38
C THR A 198 7.58 2.07 -15.34
N ALA A 199 7.63 3.35 -14.95
CA ALA A 199 7.13 4.46 -15.76
C ALA A 199 7.98 4.75 -17.02
N LEU A 200 9.25 4.33 -17.05
CA LEU A 200 10.13 4.42 -18.23
C LEU A 200 9.68 3.52 -19.40
N GLY A 201 8.77 2.58 -19.16
CA GLY A 201 8.07 1.82 -20.20
C GLY A 201 8.56 0.39 -20.40
N PRO A 202 8.06 -0.30 -21.45
CA PRO A 202 8.26 -1.75 -21.62
C PRO A 202 9.73 -2.18 -21.73
N SER A 203 10.59 -1.32 -22.25
CA SER A 203 12.03 -1.55 -22.36
C SER A 203 12.71 -1.78 -21.01
N VAL A 204 12.23 -1.12 -19.95
CA VAL A 204 12.76 -1.26 -18.58
C VAL A 204 11.95 -2.30 -17.79
N GLN A 205 10.63 -2.37 -17.99
CA GLN A 205 9.75 -3.27 -17.25
C GLN A 205 10.14 -4.75 -17.32
N LYS A 206 10.75 -5.20 -18.42
CA LYS A 206 11.26 -6.57 -18.56
C LYS A 206 12.31 -6.96 -17.52
N TYR A 207 13.06 -5.99 -16.98
CA TYR A 207 14.08 -6.23 -15.96
C TYR A 207 13.53 -6.19 -14.53
N LEU A 208 12.26 -5.81 -14.34
CA LEU A 208 11.63 -5.60 -13.03
C LEU A 208 10.99 -6.88 -12.46
N TRP A 209 11.70 -8.00 -12.54
CA TRP A 209 11.25 -9.33 -12.09
C TRP A 209 11.04 -9.43 -10.57
N TRP A 210 11.69 -8.56 -9.81
CA TRP A 210 11.72 -8.55 -8.34
C TRP A 210 10.48 -7.90 -7.68
N LYS A 211 9.42 -7.61 -8.45
CA LYS A 211 8.14 -7.08 -7.93
C LYS A 211 7.59 -7.88 -6.74
N LYS A 212 7.72 -9.21 -6.79
CA LYS A 212 7.23 -10.09 -5.70
C LYS A 212 8.03 -9.88 -4.41
N HIS A 213 9.34 -9.65 -4.51
CA HIS A 213 10.19 -9.41 -3.35
C HIS A 213 9.87 -8.09 -2.66
N LEU A 214 9.46 -7.07 -3.42
CA LEU A 214 8.94 -5.82 -2.83
C LEU A 214 7.74 -6.05 -1.93
N THR A 215 6.74 -6.79 -2.41
CA THR A 215 5.54 -7.09 -1.60
C THR A 215 5.89 -7.92 -0.37
N LEU A 216 6.86 -8.84 -0.48
CA LEU A 216 7.36 -9.60 0.67
C LEU A 216 8.04 -8.70 1.71
N ILE A 217 8.90 -7.77 1.27
CA ILE A 217 9.56 -6.80 2.16
C ILE A 217 8.53 -5.93 2.88
N GLN A 218 7.49 -5.47 2.19
CA GLN A 218 6.38 -4.72 2.81
C GLN A 218 5.65 -5.54 3.88
N LEU A 219 5.40 -6.83 3.63
CA LEU A 219 4.77 -7.71 4.61
C LEU A 219 5.67 -7.92 5.84
N VAL A 220 6.96 -8.15 5.61
CA VAL A 220 7.96 -8.29 6.68
C VAL A 220 8.04 -7.02 7.53
N GLN A 221 7.98 -5.83 6.93
CA GLN A 221 7.91 -4.55 7.65
C GLN A 221 6.73 -4.52 8.62
N PHE A 222 5.53 -4.93 8.18
CA PHE A 222 4.35 -4.94 9.06
C PHE A 222 4.49 -5.97 10.19
N CYS A 223 5.09 -7.13 9.93
CA CYS A 223 5.39 -8.12 10.97
C CYS A 223 6.38 -7.57 12.02
N ILE A 224 7.45 -6.89 11.59
CA ILE A 224 8.41 -6.25 12.49
C ILE A 224 7.72 -5.17 13.33
N GLY A 225 6.91 -4.33 12.67
CA GLY A 225 6.12 -3.30 13.36
C GLY A 225 5.21 -3.91 14.42
N LEU A 226 4.45 -4.95 14.09
CA LEU A 226 3.58 -5.65 15.04
C LEU A 226 4.40 -6.22 16.21
N GLY A 227 5.56 -6.81 15.96
CA GLY A 227 6.48 -7.29 16.99
C GLY A 227 6.92 -6.18 17.95
N PHE A 228 7.28 -5.00 17.44
CA PHE A 228 7.61 -3.84 18.28
C PHE A 228 6.42 -3.37 19.12
N GLY A 229 5.22 -3.29 18.51
CA GLY A 229 4.00 -2.92 19.23
C GLY A 229 3.68 -3.87 20.38
N ILE A 230 3.74 -5.18 20.12
CA ILE A 230 3.51 -6.23 21.12
C ILE A 230 4.56 -6.13 22.25
N ASN A 231 5.84 -6.04 21.89
CA ASN A 231 6.92 -5.92 22.88
C ASN A 231 6.77 -4.68 23.77
N ALA A 232 6.36 -3.53 23.22
CA ALA A 232 6.14 -2.31 23.99
C ALA A 232 5.07 -2.50 25.10
N ILE A 233 4.01 -3.26 24.82
CA ILE A 233 2.98 -3.59 25.81
C ILE A 233 3.54 -4.52 26.89
N PHE A 234 4.20 -5.62 26.49
CA PHE A 234 4.71 -6.62 27.44
C PHE A 234 5.84 -6.09 28.32
N SER A 235 6.69 -5.22 27.79
CA SER A 235 7.79 -4.59 28.54
C SER A 235 7.33 -3.49 29.50
N GLY A 236 6.03 -3.13 29.50
CA GLY A 236 5.52 -2.05 30.31
C GLY A 236 6.01 -0.66 29.87
N CYS A 237 6.31 -0.50 28.58
CA CYS A 237 6.83 0.75 28.03
C CYS A 237 5.88 1.92 28.32
N LYS A 238 6.38 2.96 29.00
CA LYS A 238 5.60 4.15 29.39
C LYS A 238 5.27 5.10 28.22
N PHE A 239 5.66 4.76 27.00
CA PHE A 239 5.22 5.48 25.81
C PHE A 239 3.68 5.44 25.74
N THR A 240 3.06 6.45 25.12
CA THR A 240 1.62 6.70 25.14
C THR A 240 0.78 5.44 24.84
N ARG A 241 0.22 4.81 25.88
CA ARG A 241 -0.37 3.45 25.81
C ARG A 241 -1.51 3.33 24.80
N TRP A 242 -2.42 4.31 24.76
CA TRP A 242 -3.54 4.27 23.81
C TRP A 242 -3.07 4.26 22.35
N MET A 243 -1.95 4.94 22.04
CA MET A 243 -1.35 4.93 20.71
C MET A 243 -0.71 3.58 20.38
N GLN A 244 -0.14 2.88 21.38
CA GLN A 244 0.37 1.51 21.19
C GLN A 244 -0.76 0.56 20.81
N TYR A 245 -1.89 0.60 21.53
CA TYR A 245 -3.06 -0.22 21.20
C TYR A 245 -3.61 0.12 19.80
N ALA A 246 -3.77 1.41 19.49
CA ALA A 246 -4.22 1.84 18.17
C ALA A 246 -3.28 1.37 17.05
N PHE A 247 -1.96 1.45 17.27
CA PHE A 247 -0.97 0.97 16.33
C PHE A 247 -1.05 -0.55 16.10
N ILE A 248 -1.25 -1.36 17.15
CA ILE A 248 -1.41 -2.82 16.99
C ILE A 248 -2.66 -3.16 16.19
N VAL A 249 -3.80 -2.56 16.54
CA VAL A 249 -5.07 -2.76 15.81
C VAL A 249 -4.87 -2.39 14.33
N TYR A 250 -4.20 -1.28 14.08
CA TYR A 250 -3.91 -0.83 12.73
C TYR A 250 -2.96 -1.77 11.99
N ALA A 251 -1.83 -2.17 12.59
CA ALA A 251 -0.88 -3.11 12.01
C ALA A 251 -1.53 -4.47 11.68
N PHE A 252 -2.41 -4.96 12.56
CA PHE A 252 -3.20 -6.16 12.32
C PHE A 252 -4.13 -6.01 11.12
N SER A 253 -4.86 -4.88 11.02
CA SER A 253 -5.71 -4.60 9.84
C SER A 253 -4.90 -4.62 8.53
N PHE A 254 -3.66 -4.12 8.56
CA PHE A 254 -2.76 -4.13 7.41
C PHE A 254 -2.31 -5.53 7.02
N LEU A 255 -1.94 -6.37 8.01
CA LEU A 255 -1.58 -7.76 7.77
C LEU A 255 -2.71 -8.53 7.09
N VAL A 256 -3.96 -8.34 7.52
CA VAL A 256 -5.14 -8.96 6.90
C VAL A 256 -5.31 -8.48 5.46
N LEU A 257 -5.30 -7.16 5.22
CA LEU A 257 -5.55 -6.60 3.89
C LEU A 257 -4.41 -6.90 2.89
N PHE A 258 -3.15 -6.77 3.30
CA PHE A 258 -1.99 -7.13 2.47
C PHE A 258 -1.88 -8.64 2.26
N GLY A 259 -2.19 -9.44 3.28
CA GLY A 259 -2.26 -10.90 3.16
C GLY A 259 -3.30 -11.31 2.12
N ASN A 260 -4.50 -10.73 2.18
CA ASN A 260 -5.55 -10.97 1.20
C ASN A 260 -5.12 -10.56 -0.22
N PHE A 261 -4.52 -9.38 -0.38
CA PHE A 261 -3.97 -8.92 -1.66
C PHE A 261 -2.89 -9.87 -2.19
N TYR A 262 -1.95 -10.32 -1.34
CA TYR A 262 -0.86 -11.21 -1.75
C TYR A 262 -1.39 -12.56 -2.24
N ILE A 263 -2.36 -13.15 -1.52
CA ILE A 263 -3.01 -14.40 -1.91
C ILE A 263 -3.71 -14.24 -3.26
N HIS A 264 -4.53 -13.20 -3.42
CA HIS A 264 -5.27 -12.98 -4.67
C HIS A 264 -4.39 -12.55 -5.85
N ALA A 265 -3.30 -11.84 -5.63
CA ALA A 265 -2.43 -11.36 -6.72
C ALA A 265 -1.42 -12.42 -7.19
N TYR A 266 -0.89 -13.24 -6.28
CA TYR A 266 0.23 -14.14 -6.58
C TYR A 266 -0.10 -15.62 -6.46
N ARG A 267 -0.90 -16.03 -5.46
CA ARG A 267 -1.21 -17.45 -5.25
C ARG A 267 -2.21 -17.96 -6.30
N SER A 268 -3.25 -17.18 -6.60
CA SER A 268 -4.21 -17.48 -7.66
C SER A 268 -3.54 -17.62 -9.04
N ARG A 269 -2.56 -16.76 -9.37
CA ARG A 269 -1.81 -16.80 -10.63
C ARG A 269 -0.87 -18.00 -10.70
N TYR A 270 -0.24 -18.35 -9.58
CA TYR A 270 0.59 -19.56 -9.52
C TYR A 270 -0.25 -20.82 -9.69
N GLN A 271 -1.40 -20.91 -9.02
CA GLN A 271 -2.35 -22.01 -9.16
C GLN A 271 -2.90 -22.09 -10.60
N ALA A 272 -3.27 -20.96 -11.20
CA ALA A 272 -3.72 -20.92 -12.60
C ALA A 272 -2.62 -21.37 -13.57
N LYS A 273 -1.38 -20.92 -13.38
CA LYS A 273 -0.24 -21.31 -14.21
C LYS A 273 0.12 -22.78 -14.03
N ALA A 274 0.05 -23.30 -12.81
CA ALA A 274 0.25 -24.72 -12.51
C ALA A 274 -0.87 -25.58 -13.12
N SER A 275 -2.14 -25.17 -13.02
CA SER A 275 -3.26 -25.87 -13.65
C SER A 275 -3.16 -25.86 -15.17
N LYS A 276 -2.72 -24.75 -15.79
CA LYS A 276 -2.51 -24.66 -17.23
C LYS A 276 -1.33 -25.52 -17.69
N ALA A 277 -0.25 -25.56 -16.92
CA ALA A 277 0.88 -26.46 -17.20
C ALA A 277 0.47 -27.93 -17.07
N LYS A 278 -0.38 -28.27 -16.09
CA LYS A 278 -0.92 -29.61 -15.92
C LYS A 278 -1.84 -30.02 -17.09
N GLN A 279 -2.77 -29.14 -17.49
CA GLN A 279 -3.62 -29.36 -18.67
C GLN A 279 -2.82 -29.51 -19.96
N LEU A 280 -1.76 -28.70 -20.15
CA LEU A 280 -0.91 -28.80 -21.34
C LEU A 280 -0.11 -30.12 -21.34
N GLY A 281 0.31 -30.60 -20.16
CA GLY A 281 0.94 -31.91 -19.99
C GLY A 281 -0.02 -33.07 -20.27
N GLU A 282 -1.26 -32.98 -19.77
CA GLU A 282 -2.33 -33.96 -20.00
C GLU A 282 -2.72 -34.01 -21.50
N LEU A 283 -2.87 -32.86 -22.18
CA LEU A 283 -3.10 -32.83 -23.64
C LEU A 283 -1.93 -33.43 -24.43
N SER A 284 -0.69 -33.14 -24.04
CA SER A 284 0.47 -33.72 -24.74
C SER A 284 0.61 -35.23 -24.54
N GLN A 285 0.11 -35.76 -23.41
CA GLN A 285 0.04 -37.21 -23.17
C GLN A 285 -1.12 -37.87 -23.93
N GLU A 286 -2.28 -37.22 -24.04
CA GLU A 286 -3.38 -37.71 -24.89
C GLU A 286 -2.99 -37.72 -26.38
N ASP A 287 -2.27 -36.69 -26.85
CA ASP A 287 -1.73 -36.67 -28.21
C ASP A 287 -0.69 -37.80 -28.43
N SER A 288 0.21 -38.08 -27.47
CA SER A 288 1.15 -39.20 -27.61
C SER A 288 0.47 -40.57 -27.59
N ASP A 289 -0.51 -40.77 -26.69
CA ASP A 289 -1.24 -42.03 -26.56
C ASP A 289 -2.18 -42.29 -27.76
N SER A 290 -2.70 -41.23 -28.39
CA SER A 290 -3.50 -41.34 -29.62
C SER A 290 -2.64 -41.65 -30.84
N ILE A 291 -1.44 -41.07 -30.93
CA ILE A 291 -0.44 -41.41 -31.96
C ILE A 291 -0.03 -42.88 -31.81
N ASP A 292 0.32 -43.35 -30.61
CA ASP A 292 0.70 -44.75 -30.38
C ASP A 292 -0.44 -45.74 -30.70
N LYS A 293 -1.69 -45.39 -30.40
CA LYS A 293 -2.85 -46.21 -30.79
C LYS A 293 -3.11 -46.23 -32.29
N GLN A 294 -2.82 -45.16 -33.02
CA GLN A 294 -2.95 -45.14 -34.49
C GLN A 294 -1.87 -46.00 -35.17
N TYR A 295 -0.71 -46.20 -34.53
CA TYR A 295 0.32 -47.15 -34.97
C TYR A 295 0.15 -48.58 -34.41
N LEU A 296 -0.76 -48.79 -33.45
CA LEU A 296 -1.06 -50.09 -32.81
C LEU A 296 -2.47 -50.64 -33.12
N LEU A 297 -3.12 -50.18 -34.20
CA LEU A 297 -4.30 -50.92 -34.68
C LEU A 297 -3.88 -52.32 -35.14
N PRO A 298 -4.42 -53.40 -34.54
CA PRO A 298 -3.98 -54.76 -34.81
C PRO A 298 -4.38 -55.20 -36.22
N SER A 299 -3.47 -55.93 -36.85
CA SER A 299 -3.78 -56.89 -37.90
C SER A 299 -4.85 -57.87 -37.41
N LEU A 300 -6.10 -57.63 -37.76
CA LEU A 300 -7.23 -58.56 -37.71
C LEU A 300 -8.09 -58.17 -38.93
N SER A 301 -8.30 -58.97 -39.96
CA SER A 301 -8.12 -60.39 -40.18
C SER A 301 -8.28 -60.64 -41.69
N THR A 302 -7.86 -61.81 -42.15
CA THR A 302 -8.33 -62.45 -43.40
C THR A 302 -7.68 -61.97 -44.71
N MET A 303 -6.46 -62.45 -44.93
CA MET A 303 -5.92 -62.66 -46.27
C MET A 303 -6.47 -64.00 -46.79
N CYS A 304 -7.61 -63.95 -47.48
CA CYS A 304 -8.04 -64.99 -48.41
C CYS A 304 -8.33 -64.29 -49.75
N PHE A 305 -7.41 -64.41 -50.69
CA PHE A 305 -7.65 -64.19 -52.12
C PHE A 305 -8.63 -65.29 -52.62
N PRO A 306 -9.49 -65.01 -53.61
CA PRO A 306 -9.02 -65.01 -55.00
C PRO A 306 -9.60 -63.91 -55.91
N GLU A 307 -8.76 -63.57 -56.89
CA GLU A 307 -9.05 -63.32 -58.30
C GLU A 307 -10.33 -62.57 -58.70
N GLY A 308 -10.12 -61.48 -59.44
CA GLY A 308 -10.90 -61.27 -60.65
C GLY A 308 -11.43 -59.86 -60.90
N VAL A 309 -10.96 -59.31 -62.03
CA VAL A 309 -11.79 -58.62 -63.03
C VAL A 309 -12.06 -57.11 -62.85
N MET A 310 -11.45 -56.38 -63.80
CA MET A 310 -11.89 -55.19 -64.56
C MET A 310 -12.36 -53.89 -63.88
N ASP A 311 -11.91 -52.82 -64.56
CA ASP A 311 -12.58 -51.54 -64.77
C ASP A 311 -12.77 -50.63 -63.55
N SER A 312 -12.80 -49.31 -63.66
CA SER A 312 -12.46 -48.32 -64.67
C SER A 312 -12.59 -46.98 -63.93
N ASP A 313 -11.94 -45.93 -64.46
CA ASP A 313 -12.35 -44.53 -64.36
C ASP A 313 -13.15 -44.04 -63.13
N PHE A 314 -12.56 -43.15 -62.32
CA PHE A 314 -13.07 -41.77 -62.13
C PHE A 314 -12.10 -40.97 -61.23
N LYS A 315 -11.35 -39.99 -61.75
CA LYS A 315 -11.70 -38.58 -61.99
C LYS A 315 -11.53 -37.66 -60.77
N LYS A 316 -10.60 -36.72 -60.95
CA LYS A 316 -10.35 -35.41 -60.32
C LYS A 316 -11.55 -34.73 -59.65
N ARG A 317 -11.22 -33.95 -58.60
CA ARG A 317 -11.68 -32.59 -58.16
C ARG A 317 -11.65 -32.56 -56.63
N ASP A 318 -11.24 -31.53 -55.92
CA ASP A 318 -10.61 -30.22 -56.15
C ASP A 318 -9.90 -29.88 -54.83
#